data_AF-A0A420YCZ5-F1
#
_entry.id   AF-A0A420YCZ5-F1
#
_cell.length_a   1.000
_cell.length_b   1.000
_cell.length_c   1.000
_cell.angle_alpha   90.00
_cell.angle_beta   90.00
_cell.angle_gamma   90.00
#
_symmetry.space_group_name_H-M   'P 1'
#
loop_
_entity.id
_entity.type
_entity.pdbx_description
1 polymer ?
#
loop_
_entity_poly.entity_id
_entity_poly.type
_entity_poly.pdbx_seq_one_letter_code
_entity_poly.pdbx_strand_id
1 'polypeptide(L)'
;MSRITECAASLVGASNIRLNHRVDRIAYKEDGKVELTAKGFHQTRTETFDAVVLATPPSALHSIIDRPRWSFMKEQAIRGSHYEPLTKIGLHFRTRFWERSTVNPCFGGQSTTDLRFRWIVYPSNDLGNNGSGVLLLYCWMSDASKWAGLPRDERIRVCLHDLARYYADEPEVDVYEQYIEAFDVIWNGQSAQGDAMFLPGQFSRFFEVAKKNEGNVHFAGEHLSKHHTWIAGAVDSALHTTAEILGRPVQGEATKTSLATEQTPPLSPLGREYLTLDDQRRAQRTDISSCRFSSCVIPKHMNVQYVEVF
;
A
#
# COMPACT_ATOMS: atom_id res chain seq x y z
N MET A 1 13.12 -4.15 -2.11
CA MET A 1 12.57 -4.45 -0.77
C MET A 1 12.36 -5.96 -0.50
N SER A 2 12.45 -6.85 -1.50
CA SER A 2 12.18 -8.30 -1.31
C SER A 2 13.10 -9.00 -0.31
N ARG A 3 14.32 -8.50 -0.10
CA ARG A 3 15.29 -9.04 0.86
C ARG A 3 14.71 -9.24 2.27
N ILE A 4 13.81 -8.35 2.72
CA ILE A 4 13.16 -8.49 4.04
C ILE A 4 12.32 -9.77 4.08
N THR A 5 11.48 -9.99 3.08
CA THR A 5 10.62 -11.17 2.98
C THR A 5 11.42 -12.45 2.71
N GLU A 6 12.51 -12.38 1.96
CA GLU A 6 13.43 -13.50 1.72
C GLU A 6 14.12 -13.93 3.02
N CYS A 7 14.59 -12.98 3.83
CA CYS A 7 15.16 -13.26 5.15
C CYS A 7 14.12 -13.88 6.09
N ALA A 8 12.91 -13.33 6.14
CA ALA A 8 11.82 -13.90 6.94
C ALA A 8 11.48 -15.34 6.51
N ALA A 9 11.39 -15.60 5.21
CA ALA A 9 11.15 -16.94 4.67
C ALA A 9 12.28 -17.92 5.04
N SER A 10 13.53 -17.45 5.03
CA SER A 10 14.69 -18.25 5.44
C SER A 10 14.62 -18.65 6.92
N LEU A 11 14.15 -17.76 7.80
CA LEU A 11 13.97 -18.04 9.23
C LEU A 11 12.84 -19.05 9.49
N VAL A 12 11.73 -18.95 8.76
CA VAL A 12 10.59 -19.88 8.86
C VAL A 12 10.96 -21.27 8.30
N GLY A 13 11.84 -21.31 7.30
CA GLY A 13 12.29 -22.52 6.64
C GLY A 13 11.35 -22.96 5.51
N ALA A 14 11.94 -23.34 4.37
CA ALA A 14 11.20 -23.66 3.14
C ALA A 14 10.20 -24.83 3.29
N SER A 15 10.44 -25.78 4.21
CA SER A 15 9.52 -26.88 4.49
C SER A 15 8.16 -26.42 5.05
N ASN A 16 8.11 -25.22 5.64
CA ASN A 16 6.92 -24.62 6.22
C ASN A 16 6.23 -23.62 5.27
N ILE A 17 6.78 -23.41 4.08
CA ILE A 17 6.26 -22.44 3.10
C ILE A 17 5.83 -23.19 1.84
N ARG A 18 4.56 -23.05 1.46
CA ARG A 18 4.00 -23.65 0.25
C ARG A 18 3.60 -22.55 -0.73
N LEU A 19 4.45 -22.30 -1.71
CA LEU A 19 4.14 -21.40 -2.82
C LEU A 19 3.16 -22.07 -3.79
N ASN A 20 2.43 -21.27 -4.56
CA ASN A 20 1.46 -21.75 -5.55
C ASN A 20 0.36 -22.65 -4.97
N HIS A 21 -0.05 -22.41 -3.72
CA HIS A 21 -1.13 -23.13 -3.05
C HIS A 21 -2.19 -22.11 -2.62
N ARG A 22 -3.15 -21.84 -3.51
CA ARG A 22 -4.22 -20.88 -3.22
C ARG A 22 -5.30 -21.58 -2.39
N VAL A 23 -5.59 -21.04 -1.21
CA VAL A 23 -6.70 -21.53 -0.37
C VAL A 23 -8.01 -21.27 -1.10
N ASP A 24 -8.81 -22.32 -1.25
CA ASP A 24 -10.08 -22.31 -1.98
C ASP A 24 -11.26 -22.74 -1.10
N ARG A 25 -10.97 -23.45 0.01
CA ARG A 25 -11.95 -23.77 1.05
C ARG A 25 -11.44 -23.55 2.47
N ILE A 26 -12.32 -23.05 3.33
CA ILE A 26 -12.17 -22.96 4.78
C ILE A 26 -13.42 -23.59 5.40
N ALA A 27 -13.26 -24.54 6.32
CA ALA A 27 -14.39 -25.16 7.03
C ALA A 27 -14.10 -25.32 8.52
N TYR A 28 -15.11 -25.07 9.36
CA TYR A 28 -15.05 -25.42 10.78
C TYR A 28 -15.36 -26.90 10.97
N LYS A 29 -14.63 -27.56 11.86
CA LYS A 29 -14.85 -28.95 12.29
C LYS A 29 -15.57 -28.95 13.65
N GLU A 30 -16.26 -30.05 13.95
CA GLU A 30 -17.03 -30.20 15.20
C GLU A 30 -16.18 -30.12 16.46
N ASP A 31 -14.91 -30.49 16.37
CA ASP A 31 -13.91 -30.43 17.44
C ASP A 31 -13.31 -29.02 17.64
N GLY A 32 -13.83 -28.02 16.94
CA GLY A 32 -13.36 -26.63 16.97
C GLY A 32 -12.19 -26.34 16.03
N LYS A 33 -11.61 -27.34 15.35
CA LYS A 33 -10.50 -27.12 14.41
C LYS A 33 -10.96 -26.49 13.11
N VAL A 34 -10.02 -25.95 12.35
CA VAL A 34 -10.24 -25.34 11.03
C VAL A 34 -9.56 -26.19 9.97
N GLU A 35 -10.33 -26.63 8.98
CA GLU A 35 -9.85 -27.37 7.82
C GLU A 35 -9.68 -26.43 6.63
N LEU A 36 -8.49 -26.41 6.04
CA LEU A 36 -8.17 -25.66 4.84
C LEU A 36 -8.01 -26.59 3.66
N THR A 37 -8.58 -26.23 2.52
CA THR A 37 -8.25 -26.85 1.23
C THR A 37 -7.56 -25.83 0.35
N ALA A 38 -6.34 -26.13 -0.08
CA ALA A 38 -5.57 -25.31 -1.00
C ALA A 38 -5.38 -26.05 -2.33
N LYS A 39 -5.63 -25.34 -3.43
CA LYS A 39 -5.40 -25.81 -4.79
C LYS A 39 -4.02 -25.34 -5.25
N GLY A 40 -3.13 -26.30 -5.54
CA GLY A 40 -1.90 -26.06 -6.27
C GLY A 40 -1.99 -26.51 -7.72
N PHE A 41 -0.94 -26.25 -8.51
CA PHE A 41 -0.91 -26.56 -9.94
C PHE A 41 -1.15 -28.03 -10.28
N HIS A 42 -0.65 -28.95 -9.44
CA HIS A 42 -0.72 -30.39 -9.68
C HIS A 42 -1.37 -31.17 -8.54
N GLN A 43 -1.65 -30.52 -7.41
CA GLN A 43 -2.15 -31.17 -6.22
C GLN A 43 -3.10 -30.26 -5.48
N THR A 44 -4.24 -30.82 -5.06
CA THR A 44 -5.09 -30.22 -4.03
C THR A 44 -4.72 -30.84 -2.69
N ARG A 45 -4.62 -30.01 -1.66
CA ARG A 45 -4.22 -30.44 -0.32
C ARG A 45 -5.24 -29.96 0.70
N THR A 46 -5.62 -30.87 1.58
CA THR A 46 -6.56 -30.60 2.67
C THR A 46 -5.86 -30.93 3.99
N GLU A 47 -5.81 -29.96 4.89
CA GLU A 47 -5.17 -30.09 6.20
C GLU A 47 -6.02 -29.40 7.28
N THR A 48 -5.94 -29.92 8.50
CA THR A 48 -6.68 -29.43 9.66
C THR A 48 -5.74 -28.80 10.67
N PHE A 49 -6.12 -27.64 11.20
CA PHE A 49 -5.32 -26.82 12.10
C PHE A 49 -6.13 -26.43 13.34
N ASP A 50 -5.47 -26.28 14.48
CA ASP A 50 -6.12 -25.83 15.71
C ASP A 50 -6.52 -24.34 15.62
N ALA A 51 -5.73 -23.53 14.90
CA ALA A 51 -6.03 -22.15 14.56
C ALA A 51 -5.49 -21.77 13.17
N VAL A 52 -6.14 -20.83 12.50
CA VAL A 52 -5.73 -20.30 11.19
C VAL A 52 -5.64 -18.79 11.25
N VAL A 53 -4.52 -18.21 10.77
CA VAL A 53 -4.39 -16.77 10.56
C VAL A 53 -4.53 -16.46 9.07
N LEU A 54 -5.55 -15.68 8.72
CA LEU A 54 -5.75 -15.16 7.38
C LEU A 54 -5.00 -13.83 7.25
N ALA A 55 -3.79 -13.89 6.72
CA ALA A 55 -2.92 -12.74 6.47
C ALA A 55 -3.08 -12.18 5.04
N THR A 56 -4.32 -12.12 4.55
CA THR A 56 -4.66 -11.73 3.17
C THR A 56 -5.59 -10.52 3.17
N PRO A 57 -5.53 -9.63 2.16
CA PRO A 57 -6.45 -8.49 2.09
C PRO A 57 -7.92 -8.95 1.93
N PRO A 58 -8.92 -8.14 2.32
CA PRO A 58 -10.34 -8.51 2.28
C PRO A 58 -10.85 -8.97 0.90
N SER A 59 -10.38 -8.33 -0.15
CA SER A 59 -10.56 -8.71 -1.57
C SER A 59 -10.13 -10.15 -1.88
N ALA A 60 -9.02 -10.63 -1.30
CA ALA A 60 -8.57 -12.00 -1.49
C ALA A 60 -9.50 -12.99 -0.77
N LEU A 61 -10.13 -12.60 0.35
CA LEU A 61 -11.11 -13.43 1.05
C LEU A 61 -12.40 -13.63 0.24
N HIS A 62 -12.81 -12.64 -0.57
CA HIS A 62 -13.93 -12.81 -1.52
C HIS A 62 -13.63 -13.86 -2.61
N SER A 63 -12.35 -14.12 -2.86
CA SER A 63 -11.92 -15.03 -3.91
C SER A 63 -11.87 -16.50 -3.46
N ILE A 64 -12.02 -16.76 -2.16
CA ILE A 64 -12.12 -18.11 -1.58
C ILE A 64 -13.55 -18.61 -1.80
N ILE A 65 -13.71 -19.65 -2.62
CA ILE A 65 -15.01 -20.10 -3.11
C ILE A 65 -15.89 -20.64 -1.98
N ASP A 66 -15.33 -21.50 -1.13
CA ASP A 66 -16.08 -22.18 -0.08
C ASP A 66 -15.53 -21.79 1.30
N ARG A 67 -16.08 -20.73 1.89
CA ARG A 67 -15.71 -20.30 3.24
C ARG A 67 -16.96 -20.07 4.09
N PRO A 68 -16.88 -20.22 5.42
CA PRO A 68 -17.99 -19.87 6.29
C PRO A 68 -18.39 -18.41 6.08
N ARG A 69 -19.68 -18.14 6.27
CA ARG A 69 -20.17 -16.78 6.49
C ARG A 69 -19.92 -16.42 7.94
N TRP A 70 -19.19 -15.34 8.14
CA TRP A 70 -18.92 -14.80 9.46
C TRP A 70 -20.03 -13.84 9.91
N SER A 71 -19.85 -13.21 11.07
CA SER A 71 -20.84 -12.27 11.59
C SER A 71 -21.21 -11.19 10.57
N PHE A 72 -22.45 -10.70 10.62
CA PHE A 72 -22.94 -9.72 9.63
C PHE A 72 -21.97 -8.54 9.47
N MET A 73 -21.51 -7.95 10.58
CA MET A 73 -20.61 -6.80 10.53
C MET A 73 -19.21 -7.17 10.02
N LYS A 74 -18.74 -8.40 10.22
CA LYS A 74 -17.49 -8.90 9.63
C LYS A 74 -17.59 -8.98 8.11
N GLU A 75 -18.67 -9.54 7.59
CA GLU A 75 -18.92 -9.59 6.14
C GLU A 75 -19.09 -8.17 5.55
N GLN A 76 -19.73 -7.25 6.28
CA GLN A 76 -19.80 -5.85 5.87
C GLN A 76 -18.41 -5.18 5.83
N ALA A 77 -17.54 -5.45 6.79
CA ALA A 77 -16.18 -4.95 6.80
C ALA A 77 -15.36 -5.54 5.63
N ILE A 78 -15.42 -6.86 5.42
CA ILE A 78 -14.70 -7.53 4.33
C ILE A 78 -15.14 -7.00 2.95
N ARG A 79 -16.43 -6.71 2.78
CA ARG A 79 -16.99 -6.14 1.56
C ARG A 79 -16.73 -4.64 1.40
N GLY A 80 -16.80 -3.90 2.51
CA GLY A 80 -16.92 -2.45 2.51
C GLY A 80 -15.62 -1.69 2.68
N SER A 81 -14.58 -2.29 3.29
CA SER A 81 -13.30 -1.63 3.52
C SER A 81 -12.69 -1.13 2.22
N HIS A 82 -12.37 0.16 2.18
CA HIS A 82 -11.78 0.77 1.00
C HIS A 82 -10.30 0.44 0.89
N TYR A 83 -9.90 0.11 -0.33
CA TYR A 83 -8.53 -0.05 -0.76
C TYR A 83 -8.29 0.87 -1.95
N GLU A 84 -7.19 1.62 -1.94
CA GLU A 84 -6.85 2.47 -3.06
C GLU A 84 -6.04 1.71 -4.13
N PRO A 85 -6.31 1.97 -5.42
CA PRO A 85 -5.49 1.46 -6.50
C PRO A 85 -4.16 2.21 -6.56
N LEU A 86 -3.11 1.48 -6.97
CA LEU A 86 -1.75 1.98 -7.05
C LEU A 86 -1.13 1.55 -8.38
N THR A 87 -0.41 2.45 -9.05
CA THR A 87 0.30 2.16 -10.29
C THR A 87 1.72 2.70 -10.23
N LYS A 88 2.69 1.81 -10.45
CA LYS A 88 4.11 2.16 -10.54
C LYS A 88 4.67 1.71 -11.88
N ILE A 89 5.39 2.59 -12.55
CA ILE A 89 6.06 2.35 -13.83
C ILE A 89 7.52 2.74 -13.67
N GLY A 90 8.42 1.76 -13.66
CA GLY A 90 9.86 1.99 -13.74
C GLY A 90 10.30 2.06 -15.18
N LEU A 91 10.99 3.13 -15.56
CA LEU A 91 11.58 3.34 -16.88
C LEU A 91 13.10 3.27 -16.77
N HIS A 92 13.72 2.31 -17.45
CA HIS A 92 15.17 2.12 -17.48
C HIS A 92 15.77 2.97 -18.60
N PHE A 93 16.75 3.80 -18.24
CA PHE A 93 17.42 4.73 -19.14
C PHE A 93 18.93 4.49 -19.17
N ARG A 94 19.57 4.75 -20.31
CA ARG A 94 21.02 4.60 -20.54
C ARG A 94 21.86 5.44 -19.60
N THR A 95 21.37 6.61 -19.23
CA THR A 95 22.03 7.51 -18.28
C THR A 95 21.03 8.02 -17.26
N ARG A 96 21.55 8.44 -16.12
CA ARG A 96 20.80 9.15 -15.08
C ARG A 96 20.73 10.64 -15.42
N PHE A 97 20.13 10.96 -16.57
CA PHE A 97 20.12 12.34 -17.10
C PHE A 97 19.49 13.35 -16.12
N TRP A 98 18.56 12.90 -15.26
CA TRP A 98 17.98 13.71 -14.18
C TRP A 98 19.02 14.20 -13.16
N GLU A 99 20.16 13.51 -12.98
CA GLU A 99 21.28 13.98 -12.12
C GLU A 99 22.21 14.97 -12.85
N ARG A 100 22.06 15.11 -14.17
CA ARG A 100 22.96 15.89 -15.04
C ARG A 100 22.36 17.20 -15.53
N SER A 101 21.09 17.48 -15.20
CA SER A 101 20.45 18.76 -15.52
C SER A 101 21.32 19.92 -15.01
N THR A 102 21.61 20.86 -15.92
CA THR A 102 22.41 22.05 -15.58
C THR A 102 21.62 23.07 -14.76
N VAL A 103 20.29 22.97 -14.77
CA VAL A 103 19.39 23.86 -14.04
C VAL A 103 19.04 23.26 -12.69
N ASN A 104 18.62 21.99 -12.67
CA ASN A 104 18.10 21.33 -11.46
C ASN A 104 18.46 19.84 -11.42
N PRO A 105 19.68 19.48 -11.04
CA PRO A 105 20.09 18.08 -10.96
C PRO A 105 19.41 17.38 -9.77
N CYS A 106 18.68 16.29 -10.00
CA CYS A 106 17.92 15.58 -8.96
C CYS A 106 18.67 14.35 -8.42
N PHE A 107 19.05 14.37 -7.14
CA PHE A 107 19.70 13.25 -6.44
C PHE A 107 18.75 12.63 -5.40
N GLY A 108 17.87 11.73 -5.86
CA GLY A 108 16.78 11.23 -5.03
C GLY A 108 15.62 12.23 -4.91
N GLY A 109 14.68 11.96 -4.01
CA GLY A 109 13.49 12.78 -3.83
C GLY A 109 12.45 12.57 -4.94
N GLN A 110 11.57 13.55 -5.12
CA GLN A 110 10.45 13.44 -6.05
C GLN A 110 10.00 14.79 -6.63
N SER A 111 9.41 14.73 -7.82
CA SER A 111 8.70 15.83 -8.46
C SER A 111 7.24 15.46 -8.66
N THR A 112 6.37 16.47 -8.56
CA THR A 112 4.93 16.37 -8.80
C THR A 112 4.56 17.04 -10.12
N THR A 113 3.46 16.62 -10.72
CA THR A 113 2.94 17.21 -11.96
C THR A 113 1.45 16.88 -12.14
N ASP A 114 0.79 17.61 -13.02
CA ASP A 114 -0.55 17.34 -13.53
C ASP A 114 -0.56 16.33 -14.71
N LEU A 115 0.61 15.94 -15.22
CA LEU A 115 0.75 14.83 -16.18
C LEU A 115 0.22 13.52 -15.59
N ARG A 116 -0.14 12.56 -16.46
CA ARG A 116 -0.94 11.39 -16.07
C ARG A 116 -0.30 10.50 -15.00
N PHE A 117 1.03 10.48 -14.91
CA PHE A 117 1.74 9.71 -13.89
C PHE A 117 1.85 10.41 -12.53
N ARG A 118 1.53 11.72 -12.44
CA ARG A 118 1.53 12.57 -11.24
C ARG A 118 2.87 12.74 -10.51
N TRP A 119 3.56 11.67 -10.19
CA TRP A 119 4.82 11.71 -9.44
C TRP A 119 5.96 11.10 -10.25
N ILE A 120 7.09 11.79 -10.20
CA ILE A 120 8.41 11.28 -10.62
C ILE A 120 9.21 11.08 -9.35
N VAL A 121 9.67 9.86 -9.11
CA VAL A 121 10.48 9.49 -7.95
C VAL A 121 11.88 9.16 -8.44
N TYR A 122 12.85 9.97 -8.03
CA TYR A 122 14.24 9.79 -8.39
C TYR A 122 14.88 8.74 -7.47
N PRO A 123 15.67 7.80 -7.99
CA PRO A 123 16.20 6.72 -7.17
C PRO A 123 17.25 7.23 -6.18
N SER A 124 17.09 6.92 -4.90
CA SER A 124 18.07 7.23 -3.85
C SER A 124 19.23 6.23 -3.78
N ASN A 125 19.27 5.22 -4.66
CA ASN A 125 20.39 4.29 -4.80
C ASN A 125 21.29 4.70 -5.97
N ASP A 126 22.56 4.31 -5.86
CA ASP A 126 23.59 4.49 -6.89
C ASP A 126 23.72 5.95 -7.37
N LEU A 127 23.56 6.89 -6.43
CA LEU A 127 23.65 8.34 -6.69
C LEU A 127 25.04 8.71 -7.23
N GLY A 128 25.07 9.54 -8.28
CA GLY A 128 26.31 9.97 -8.93
C GLY A 128 26.95 8.89 -9.81
N ASN A 129 26.28 7.75 -10.03
CA ASN A 129 26.76 6.74 -10.96
C ASN A 129 26.60 7.22 -12.41
N ASN A 130 27.63 7.03 -13.22
CA ASN A 130 27.62 7.41 -14.64
C ASN A 130 26.89 6.43 -15.56
N GLY A 131 26.43 5.29 -15.03
CA GLY A 131 25.71 4.26 -15.77
C GLY A 131 24.21 4.51 -15.92
N SER A 132 23.50 3.45 -16.30
CA SER A 132 22.05 3.44 -16.45
C SER A 132 21.32 3.58 -15.12
N GLY A 133 20.07 4.03 -15.15
CA GLY A 133 19.22 4.11 -13.96
C GLY A 133 17.75 3.87 -14.30
N VAL A 134 16.95 3.55 -13.28
CA VAL A 134 15.50 3.36 -13.43
C VAL A 134 14.78 4.53 -12.79
N LEU A 135 14.10 5.36 -13.57
CA LEU A 135 13.24 6.42 -13.05
C LEU A 135 11.86 5.82 -12.70
N LEU A 136 11.35 6.10 -11.51
CA LEU A 136 10.05 5.60 -11.08
C LEU A 136 8.97 6.66 -11.31
N LEU A 137 7.90 6.27 -11.99
CA LEU A 137 6.68 7.06 -12.15
C LEU A 137 5.57 6.41 -11.33
N TYR A 138 4.84 7.21 -10.55
CA TYR A 138 3.96 6.67 -9.51
C TYR A 138 2.66 7.47 -9.36
N CYS A 139 1.52 6.80 -9.41
CA CYS A 139 0.22 7.39 -9.07
C CYS A 139 -0.64 6.43 -8.27
N TRP A 140 -1.67 7.00 -7.65
CA TRP A 140 -2.60 6.34 -6.74
C TRP A 140 -4.04 6.78 -7.04
N MET A 141 -5.02 6.13 -6.43
CA MET A 141 -6.44 6.51 -6.51
C MET A 141 -6.97 6.61 -7.97
N SER A 142 -7.75 7.65 -8.25
CA SER A 142 -8.36 7.92 -9.55
C SER A 142 -7.33 7.97 -10.67
N ASP A 143 -6.10 8.40 -10.40
CA ASP A 143 -5.03 8.45 -11.39
C ASP A 143 -4.51 7.04 -11.71
N ALA A 144 -4.25 6.21 -10.70
CA ALA A 144 -3.88 4.81 -10.90
C ALA A 144 -4.94 4.01 -11.67
N SER A 145 -6.22 4.24 -11.39
CA SER A 145 -7.32 3.53 -12.04
C SER A 145 -7.35 3.72 -13.57
N LYS A 146 -6.93 4.90 -14.05
CA LYS A 146 -6.91 5.23 -15.49
C LYS A 146 -5.91 4.36 -16.27
N TRP A 147 -4.88 3.85 -15.62
CA TRP A 147 -3.87 3.00 -16.26
C TRP A 147 -4.34 1.56 -16.45
N ALA A 148 -5.24 1.06 -15.60
CA ALA A 148 -5.65 -0.34 -15.59
C ALA A 148 -6.31 -0.82 -16.90
N GLY A 149 -6.97 0.08 -17.63
CA GLY A 149 -7.64 -0.24 -18.90
C GLY A 149 -6.73 -0.25 -20.14
N LEU A 150 -5.49 0.23 -20.03
CA LEU A 150 -4.58 0.35 -21.17
C LEU A 150 -3.71 -0.92 -21.32
N PRO A 151 -3.50 -1.45 -22.53
CA PRO A 151 -2.46 -2.45 -22.78
C PRO A 151 -1.07 -1.94 -22.37
N ARG A 152 -0.17 -2.84 -21.99
CA ARG A 152 1.16 -2.46 -21.46
C ARG A 152 1.95 -1.55 -22.41
N ASP A 153 2.02 -1.88 -23.69
CA ASP A 153 2.77 -1.09 -24.66
C ASP A 153 2.20 0.32 -24.82
N GLU A 154 0.87 0.46 -24.73
CA GLU A 154 0.22 1.76 -24.74
C GLU A 154 0.48 2.56 -23.46
N ARG A 155 0.48 1.91 -22.29
CA ARG A 155 0.88 2.55 -21.03
C ARG A 155 2.29 3.12 -21.14
N ILE A 156 3.25 2.34 -21.60
CA ILE A 156 4.65 2.76 -21.76
C ILE A 156 4.75 3.92 -22.75
N ARG A 157 4.09 3.83 -23.91
CA ARG A 157 4.07 4.90 -24.91
C ARG A 157 3.54 6.23 -24.37
N VAL A 158 2.41 6.16 -23.65
CA VAL A 158 1.80 7.33 -22.97
C VAL A 158 2.74 7.91 -21.92
N CYS A 159 3.41 7.05 -21.17
CA CYS A 159 4.34 7.43 -20.11
C CYS A 159 5.56 8.17 -20.66
N LEU A 160 6.20 7.63 -21.71
CA LEU A 160 7.34 8.24 -22.39
C LEU A 160 6.97 9.58 -23.03
N HIS A 161 5.78 9.68 -23.64
CA HIS A 161 5.27 10.93 -24.16
C HIS A 161 5.16 12.02 -23.08
N ASP A 162 4.56 11.69 -21.93
CA ASP A 162 4.42 12.68 -20.86
C ASP A 162 5.77 13.04 -20.24
N LEU A 163 6.68 12.08 -20.11
CA LEU A 163 8.02 12.34 -19.59
C LEU A 163 8.84 13.22 -20.54
N ALA A 164 8.73 13.00 -21.86
CA ALA A 164 9.36 13.87 -22.86
C ALA A 164 8.79 15.30 -22.80
N ARG A 165 7.49 15.47 -22.52
CA ARG A 165 6.92 16.80 -22.28
C ARG A 165 7.48 17.42 -21.01
N TYR A 166 7.58 16.66 -19.93
CA TYR A 166 8.17 17.15 -18.69
C TYR A 166 9.60 17.68 -18.89
N TYR A 167 10.43 16.96 -19.65
CA TYR A 167 11.82 17.37 -19.94
C TYR A 167 11.97 18.31 -21.15
N ALA A 168 10.89 18.88 -21.70
CA ALA A 168 10.96 19.66 -22.94
C ALA A 168 11.80 20.96 -22.82
N ASP A 169 12.04 21.46 -21.61
CA ASP A 169 12.91 22.62 -21.36
C ASP A 169 14.40 22.26 -21.23
N GLU A 170 14.76 20.98 -21.28
CA GLU A 170 16.13 20.46 -21.23
C GLU A 170 16.51 19.87 -22.59
N PRO A 171 17.00 20.68 -23.55
CA PRO A 171 17.23 20.26 -24.94
C PRO A 171 18.30 19.17 -25.09
N GLU A 172 19.15 18.98 -24.09
CA GLU A 172 20.13 17.89 -24.01
C GLU A 172 19.51 16.52 -23.66
N VAL A 173 18.24 16.48 -23.23
CA VAL A 173 17.55 15.26 -22.81
C VAL A 173 16.57 14.80 -23.90
N ASP A 174 16.98 13.79 -24.67
CA ASP A 174 16.05 13.01 -25.48
C ASP A 174 15.60 11.76 -24.71
N VAL A 175 14.40 11.82 -24.13
CA VAL A 175 13.82 10.73 -23.34
C VAL A 175 13.69 9.44 -24.16
N TYR A 176 13.39 9.52 -25.46
CA TYR A 176 13.19 8.34 -26.30
C TYR A 176 14.52 7.66 -26.64
N GLU A 177 15.55 8.43 -26.97
CA GLU A 177 16.89 7.89 -27.23
C GLU A 177 17.55 7.28 -25.98
N GLN A 178 17.26 7.86 -24.81
CA GLN A 178 17.76 7.33 -23.54
C GLN A 178 17.05 6.05 -23.12
N TYR A 179 15.83 5.78 -23.58
CA TYR A 179 15.00 4.68 -23.13
C TYR A 179 15.59 3.30 -23.51
N ILE A 180 15.55 2.36 -22.56
CA ILE A 180 15.99 0.97 -22.76
C ILE A 180 14.78 0.04 -22.66
N GLU A 181 14.14 0.00 -21.50
CA GLU A 181 13.00 -0.87 -21.22
C GLU A 181 12.16 -0.31 -20.07
N ALA A 182 11.00 -0.92 -19.81
CA ALA A 182 10.12 -0.54 -18.72
C ALA A 182 9.61 -1.75 -17.95
N PHE A 183 9.23 -1.52 -16.70
CA PHE A 183 8.48 -2.48 -15.88
C PHE A 183 7.35 -1.77 -15.16
N ASP A 184 6.13 -2.31 -15.23
CA ASP A 184 4.97 -1.74 -14.56
C ASP A 184 4.25 -2.72 -13.65
N VAL A 185 3.69 -2.17 -12.57
CA VAL A 185 2.85 -2.87 -11.61
C VAL A 185 1.57 -2.06 -11.43
N ILE A 186 0.45 -2.69 -11.78
CA ILE A 186 -0.89 -2.16 -11.58
C ILE A 186 -1.52 -3.01 -10.47
N TRP A 187 -1.44 -2.56 -9.22
CA TRP A 187 -1.80 -3.39 -8.06
C TRP A 187 -3.26 -3.87 -8.12
N ASN A 188 -4.18 -2.98 -8.46
CA ASN A 188 -5.60 -3.34 -8.59
C ASN A 188 -5.94 -4.24 -9.78
N GLY A 189 -4.99 -4.49 -10.71
CA GLY A 189 -5.16 -5.41 -11.83
C GLY A 189 -4.36 -6.71 -11.70
N GLN A 190 -3.30 -6.72 -10.89
CA GLN A 190 -2.35 -7.84 -10.77
C GLN A 190 -2.40 -8.52 -9.39
N SER A 191 -2.94 -7.86 -8.38
CA SER A 191 -3.14 -8.40 -7.04
C SER A 191 -4.57 -8.15 -6.56
N ALA A 192 -4.87 -8.55 -5.33
CA ALA A 192 -6.16 -8.33 -4.71
C ALA A 192 -6.30 -6.87 -4.22
N GLN A 193 -6.12 -5.85 -5.07
CA GLN A 193 -6.06 -4.41 -4.76
C GLN A 193 -4.66 -3.87 -4.38
N GLY A 194 -4.57 -2.55 -4.17
CA GLY A 194 -3.41 -1.83 -3.62
C GLY A 194 -3.35 -1.92 -2.10
N ASP A 195 -3.37 -0.79 -1.39
CA ASP A 195 -3.33 -0.73 0.08
C ASP A 195 -4.63 -0.20 0.69
N ALA A 196 -4.83 -0.43 2.00
CA ALA A 196 -5.99 0.10 2.69
C ALA A 196 -5.92 1.63 2.79
N MET A 197 -7.06 2.26 2.55
CA MET A 197 -7.22 3.70 2.74
C MET A 197 -8.67 3.96 3.16
N PHE A 198 -8.96 3.83 4.45
CA PHE A 198 -10.34 3.87 4.92
C PHE A 198 -11.04 5.19 4.57
N LEU A 199 -12.24 5.07 3.97
CA LEU A 199 -13.13 6.21 3.73
C LEU A 199 -13.70 6.75 5.04
N PRO A 200 -14.27 7.97 5.04
CA PRO A 200 -14.89 8.55 6.23
C PRO A 200 -15.86 7.58 6.92
N GLY A 201 -15.68 7.41 8.23
CA GLY A 201 -16.49 6.52 9.07
C GLY A 201 -16.11 5.02 9.01
N GLN A 202 -15.20 4.59 8.14
CA GLN A 202 -14.82 3.17 8.08
C GLN A 202 -13.96 2.72 9.25
N PHE A 203 -13.11 3.59 9.82
CA PHE A 203 -12.37 3.24 11.03
C PHE A 203 -13.30 2.93 12.20
N SER A 204 -14.24 3.82 12.51
CA SER A 204 -15.19 3.59 13.62
C SER A 204 -16.14 2.42 13.36
N ARG A 205 -16.55 2.21 12.11
CA ARG A 205 -17.54 1.18 11.76
C ARG A 205 -16.95 -0.22 11.58
N PHE A 206 -15.76 -0.33 11.00
CA PHE A 206 -15.21 -1.61 10.52
C PHE A 206 -13.94 -2.06 11.23
N PHE A 207 -13.10 -1.16 11.74
CA PHE A 207 -11.75 -1.53 12.20
C PHE A 207 -11.76 -2.64 13.26
N GLU A 208 -12.47 -2.44 14.38
CA GLU A 208 -12.51 -3.42 15.48
C GLU A 208 -13.17 -4.74 15.06
N VAL A 209 -14.22 -4.67 14.24
CA VAL A 209 -14.93 -5.87 13.76
C VAL A 209 -14.08 -6.64 12.74
N ALA A 210 -13.35 -5.94 11.87
CA ALA A 210 -12.45 -6.54 10.89
C ALA A 210 -11.28 -7.25 11.58
N LYS A 211 -10.78 -6.70 12.69
CA LYS A 211 -9.69 -7.25 13.50
C LYS A 211 -10.11 -8.48 14.31
N LYS A 212 -11.34 -8.48 14.83
CA LYS A 212 -11.87 -9.57 15.68
C LYS A 212 -11.85 -10.94 14.98
N ASN A 213 -11.43 -11.98 15.71
CA ASN A 213 -11.48 -13.37 15.25
C ASN A 213 -12.91 -13.91 15.14
N GLU A 214 -13.05 -14.96 14.33
CA GLU A 214 -14.31 -15.68 14.12
C GLU A 214 -14.05 -17.17 14.41
N GLY A 215 -14.38 -17.60 15.63
CA GLY A 215 -13.92 -18.89 16.15
C GLY A 215 -12.38 -18.96 16.15
N ASN A 216 -11.83 -20.06 15.64
CA ASN A 216 -10.38 -20.28 15.52
C ASN A 216 -9.79 -19.75 14.20
N VAL A 217 -10.50 -18.85 13.52
CA VAL A 217 -9.98 -18.09 12.37
C VAL A 217 -9.68 -16.67 12.83
N HIS A 218 -8.39 -16.32 12.79
CA HIS A 218 -7.85 -15.01 13.13
C HIS A 218 -7.41 -14.26 11.87
N PHE A 219 -7.18 -12.95 11.99
CA PHE A 219 -6.95 -12.08 10.83
C PHE A 219 -5.77 -11.15 11.10
N ALA A 220 -4.88 -11.03 10.12
CA ALA A 220 -3.74 -10.12 10.15
C ALA A 220 -3.57 -9.42 8.80
N GLY A 221 -2.89 -8.29 8.78
CA GLY A 221 -2.64 -7.51 7.57
C GLY A 221 -2.66 -6.02 7.86
N GLU A 222 -2.06 -5.23 6.96
CA GLU A 222 -1.89 -3.79 7.19
C GLU A 222 -3.21 -3.05 7.48
N HIS A 223 -4.30 -3.43 6.82
CA HIS A 223 -5.66 -2.92 7.04
C HIS A 223 -6.22 -3.12 8.46
N LEU A 224 -5.65 -4.04 9.24
CA LEU A 224 -6.03 -4.36 10.62
C LEU A 224 -5.12 -3.69 11.65
N SER A 225 -4.31 -2.72 11.20
CA SER A 225 -3.56 -1.80 12.03
C SER A 225 -4.03 -0.37 11.83
N LYS A 226 -3.59 0.54 12.71
CA LYS A 226 -3.78 1.99 12.52
C LYS A 226 -2.75 2.61 11.56
N HIS A 227 -1.86 1.80 11.00
CA HIS A 227 -0.76 2.19 10.13
C HIS A 227 -0.95 1.61 8.72
N HIS A 228 -2.08 1.95 8.10
CA HIS A 228 -2.36 1.56 6.71
C HIS A 228 -1.23 1.99 5.77
N THR A 229 -1.02 1.27 4.66
CA THR A 229 0.01 1.51 3.63
C THR A 229 1.45 1.18 4.03
N TRP A 230 1.70 0.87 5.31
CA TRP A 230 3.04 0.61 5.84
C TRP A 230 3.28 -0.86 6.18
N ILE A 231 4.51 -1.34 5.93
CA ILE A 231 4.99 -2.64 6.43
C ILE A 231 4.85 -2.71 7.95
N ALA A 232 5.08 -1.59 8.64
CA ALA A 232 4.89 -1.50 10.09
C ALA A 232 3.47 -1.89 10.53
N GLY A 233 2.44 -1.52 9.76
CA GLY A 233 1.07 -1.93 10.04
C GLY A 233 0.82 -3.44 9.89
N ALA A 234 1.41 -4.05 8.86
CA ALA A 234 1.37 -5.50 8.70
C ALA A 234 2.05 -6.22 9.88
N VAL A 235 3.21 -5.73 10.33
CA VAL A 235 3.93 -6.29 11.48
C VAL A 235 3.15 -6.08 12.79
N ASP A 236 2.60 -4.90 13.02
CA ASP A 236 1.79 -4.56 14.20
C ASP A 236 0.58 -5.51 14.34
N SER A 237 -0.21 -5.65 13.27
CA SER A 237 -1.35 -6.57 13.26
C SER A 237 -0.95 -8.04 13.47
N ALA A 238 0.20 -8.46 12.93
CA ALA A 238 0.70 -9.83 13.10
C ALA A 238 1.14 -10.10 14.54
N LEU A 239 1.81 -9.14 15.19
CA LEU A 239 2.20 -9.24 16.60
C LEU A 239 0.97 -9.29 17.50
N HIS A 240 -0.02 -8.44 17.25
CA HIS A 240 -1.30 -8.48 17.96
C HIS A 240 -1.97 -9.86 17.82
N THR A 241 -2.13 -10.35 16.60
CA THR A 241 -2.80 -11.64 16.32
C THR A 241 -2.07 -12.80 16.97
N THR A 242 -0.74 -12.77 16.95
CA THR A 242 0.08 -13.80 17.59
C THR A 242 -0.07 -13.75 19.11
N ALA A 243 -0.11 -12.56 19.72
CA ALA A 243 -0.34 -12.41 21.16
C ALA A 243 -1.73 -12.92 21.56
N GLU A 244 -2.77 -12.62 20.78
CA GLU A 244 -4.14 -13.10 20.96
C GLU A 244 -4.19 -14.64 20.98
N ILE A 245 -3.59 -15.29 19.97
CA ILE A 245 -3.54 -16.77 19.86
C ILE A 245 -2.77 -17.39 21.03
N LEU A 246 -1.69 -16.75 21.48
CA LEU A 246 -0.87 -17.23 22.60
C LEU A 246 -1.45 -16.90 23.99
N GLY A 247 -2.60 -16.20 24.07
CA GLY A 247 -3.17 -15.74 25.33
C GLY A 247 -2.27 -14.75 26.08
N ARG A 248 -1.45 -13.98 25.37
CA ARG A 248 -0.51 -13.00 25.94
C ARG A 248 -1.09 -11.59 25.87
N PRO A 249 -0.73 -10.70 26.81
CA PRO A 249 -1.08 -9.29 26.69
C PRO A 249 -0.43 -8.68 25.44
N VAL A 250 -1.22 -7.94 24.68
CA VAL A 250 -0.72 -7.17 23.53
C VAL A 250 0.10 -5.99 24.06
N GLN A 251 1.36 -5.87 23.67
CA GLN A 251 2.17 -4.71 24.02
C GLN A 251 1.69 -3.48 23.26
N GLY A 252 1.38 -2.39 23.96
CA GLY A 252 0.97 -1.11 23.37
C GLY A 252 -0.52 -0.79 23.43
N GLU A 253 -1.38 -1.75 23.80
CA GLU A 253 -2.74 -1.42 24.23
C GLU A 253 -2.69 -0.97 25.68
N ALA A 254 -2.91 0.33 25.91
CA ALA A 254 -3.12 0.85 27.26
C ALA A 254 -4.26 0.04 27.89
N THR A 255 -3.97 -0.65 28.99
CA THR A 255 -4.98 -1.28 29.82
C THR A 255 -6.05 -0.23 30.08
N LYS A 256 -7.24 -0.38 29.50
CA LYS A 256 -8.38 0.47 29.85
C LYS A 256 -8.73 0.12 31.30
N THR A 257 -8.06 0.77 32.24
CA THR A 257 -8.59 0.93 33.59
C THR A 257 -9.99 1.49 33.41
N SER A 258 -10.99 0.79 33.93
CA SER A 258 -12.41 1.11 33.75
C SER A 258 -12.70 2.56 34.15
N LEU A 259 -12.65 3.47 33.19
CA LEU A 259 -13.30 4.76 33.29
C LEU A 259 -14.76 4.53 32.90
N ALA A 260 -15.64 5.07 33.74
CA ALA A 260 -17.06 4.81 33.78
C ALA A 260 -17.74 4.83 32.41
N THR A 261 -18.85 4.09 32.31
CA THR A 261 -19.80 4.05 31.20
C THR A 261 -20.13 5.44 30.65
N GLU A 262 -19.35 5.92 29.70
CA GLU A 262 -19.78 6.96 28.77
C GLU A 262 -20.68 6.30 27.72
N GLN A 263 -21.95 6.71 27.73
CA GLN A 263 -22.94 6.30 26.75
C GLN A 263 -22.41 6.58 25.35
N THR A 264 -22.29 5.53 24.53
CA THR A 264 -22.03 5.66 23.10
C THR A 264 -23.07 6.63 22.52
N PRO A 265 -22.69 7.80 21.98
CA PRO A 265 -23.67 8.71 21.42
C PRO A 265 -24.38 8.03 20.25
N PRO A 266 -25.70 8.22 20.09
CA PRO A 266 -26.43 7.63 18.99
C PRO A 266 -25.82 8.08 17.66
N LEU A 267 -25.58 7.12 16.76
CA LEU A 267 -25.15 7.42 15.39
C LEU A 267 -26.20 8.30 14.72
N SER A 268 -25.92 9.59 14.56
CA SER A 268 -26.76 10.48 13.76
C SER A 268 -26.57 10.16 12.26
N PRO A 269 -27.63 10.19 11.44
CA PRO A 269 -27.49 10.08 10.00
C PRO A 269 -26.65 11.26 9.48
N LEU A 270 -25.64 10.98 8.66
CA LEU A 270 -24.76 11.97 8.04
C LEU A 270 -25.54 13.12 7.40
N GLY A 271 -25.57 14.26 8.08
CA GLY A 271 -26.22 15.49 7.63
C GLY A 271 -25.54 16.70 8.25
N ARG A 272 -24.56 17.26 7.52
CA ARG A 272 -23.94 18.60 7.69
C ARG A 272 -23.85 19.12 9.13
N GLU A 273 -22.75 18.79 9.82
CA GLU A 273 -22.28 19.61 10.93
C GLU A 273 -21.31 20.66 10.39
N TYR A 274 -21.73 21.93 10.43
CA TYR A 274 -20.85 23.07 10.24
C TYR A 274 -19.98 23.21 11.48
N LEU A 275 -18.68 22.90 11.37
CA LEU A 275 -17.71 23.30 12.39
C LEU A 275 -17.46 24.81 12.24
N THR A 276 -17.78 25.57 13.28
CA THR A 276 -17.38 26.97 13.40
C THR A 276 -15.88 27.04 13.62
N LEU A 277 -15.17 27.70 12.69
CA LEU A 277 -13.73 27.97 12.77
C LEU A 277 -13.46 28.95 13.91
N ASP A 278 -13.00 28.44 15.05
CA ASP A 278 -12.21 29.21 16.00
C ASP A 278 -11.11 28.30 16.54
N ASP A 279 -9.89 28.45 16.01
CA ASP A 279 -8.68 28.27 16.81
C ASP A 279 -7.45 28.83 16.07
N GLN A 280 -7.28 30.15 16.21
CA GLN A 280 -5.96 30.77 16.09
C GLN A 280 -5.09 30.33 17.28
N ARG A 281 -4.35 29.22 17.14
CA ARG A 281 -3.16 28.92 17.98
C ARG A 281 -2.40 27.72 17.45
N ARG A 282 -1.44 27.95 16.54
CA ARG A 282 -0.08 27.36 16.51
C ARG A 282 0.63 27.74 15.21
N ALA A 283 1.28 28.89 15.23
CA ALA A 283 2.39 29.18 14.33
C ALA A 283 3.65 29.28 15.21
N GLN A 284 4.32 28.14 15.44
CA GLN A 284 5.69 28.15 15.92
C GLN A 284 6.60 28.01 14.70
N ARG A 285 7.30 29.10 14.38
CA ARG A 285 8.37 29.18 13.39
C ARG A 285 9.43 28.13 13.75
N THR A 286 9.68 27.20 12.85
CA THR A 286 10.85 26.33 12.89
C THR A 286 11.96 26.97 12.05
N ASP A 287 13.13 27.07 12.67
CA ASP A 287 14.37 27.61 12.15
C ASP A 287 14.86 26.77 10.94
N ILE A 288 15.01 27.40 9.79
CA ILE A 288 15.42 26.75 8.53
C ILE A 288 16.92 27.01 8.34
N SER A 289 17.73 26.38 9.18
CA SER A 289 19.19 26.38 9.06
C SER A 289 19.72 24.96 8.91
N SER A 290 19.27 24.28 7.84
CA SER A 290 20.01 23.14 7.29
C SER A 290 20.00 23.22 5.77
N CYS A 291 21.10 23.67 5.18
CA CYS A 291 21.38 23.48 3.76
C CYS A 291 21.50 21.97 3.51
N ARG A 292 20.39 21.32 3.13
CA ARG A 292 20.40 20.02 2.44
C ARG A 292 19.98 20.32 1.00
N PHE A 293 20.64 19.67 0.05
CA PHE A 293 20.52 19.93 -1.38
C PHE A 293 19.07 19.80 -1.88
N SER A 294 18.32 20.90 -1.86
CA SER A 294 17.01 21.02 -2.50
C SER A 294 17.23 21.23 -3.99
N SER A 295 17.00 20.22 -4.81
CA SER A 295 17.13 20.31 -6.27
C SER A 295 16.02 19.52 -6.95
N CYS A 296 15.22 20.23 -7.76
CA CYS A 296 13.97 19.75 -8.35
C CYS A 296 13.80 20.32 -9.76
N VAL A 297 13.48 19.49 -10.75
CA VAL A 297 13.12 19.98 -12.08
C VAL A 297 11.70 20.58 -12.03
N ILE A 298 11.62 21.89 -12.27
CA ILE A 298 10.35 22.59 -12.49
C ILE A 298 10.33 23.04 -13.95
N PRO A 299 9.62 22.34 -14.84
CA PRO A 299 9.49 22.76 -16.24
C PRO A 299 8.80 24.12 -16.27
N LYS A 300 9.42 25.12 -16.89
CA LYS A 300 8.93 26.50 -16.97
C LYS A 300 7.62 26.59 -17.76
N HIS A 301 7.40 25.65 -18.67
CA HIS A 301 6.20 25.60 -19.50
C HIS A 301 5.02 24.86 -18.86
N MET A 302 5.18 24.31 -17.64
CA MET A 302 4.13 23.56 -16.95
C MET A 302 3.70 24.24 -15.64
N ASN A 303 2.42 24.10 -15.29
CA ASN A 303 1.87 24.59 -14.03
C ASN A 303 2.07 23.55 -12.91
N VAL A 304 3.33 23.27 -12.58
CA VAL A 304 3.72 22.27 -11.59
C VAL A 304 3.72 22.90 -10.18
N GLN A 305 2.86 22.39 -9.29
CA GLN A 305 2.90 22.72 -7.86
C GLN A 305 3.74 21.71 -7.09
N TYR A 306 4.65 22.21 -6.28
CA TYR A 306 5.66 21.47 -5.52
C TYR A 306 5.16 20.97 -4.16
N VAL A 307 5.63 19.79 -3.74
CA VAL A 307 5.52 19.29 -2.34
C VAL A 307 6.87 18.66 -1.94
N GLU A 308 7.53 19.23 -0.93
CA GLU A 308 8.64 18.57 -0.20
C GLU A 308 8.11 17.35 0.53
N VAL A 309 8.82 16.23 0.41
CA VAL A 309 8.69 15.14 1.38
C VAL A 309 10.08 14.86 1.94
N PHE A 310 10.18 15.03 3.27
CA PHE A 310 11.37 14.90 4.11
C PHE A 310 11.92 13.48 4.19
#